data_AF-A0A246GG30-F1
#
_entry.id   AF-A0A246GG30-F1
#
_cell.length_a   1.000
_cell.length_b   1.000
_cell.length_c   1.000
_cell.angle_alpha   90.00
_cell.angle_beta   90.00
_cell.angle_gamma   90.00
#
_symmetry.space_group_name_H-M   'P 1'
#
loop_
_entity.id
_entity.type
_entity.pdbx_description
1 polymer ?
#
loop_
_entity_poly.entity_id
_entity_poly.type
_entity_poly.pdbx_seq_one_letter_code
_entity_poly.pdbx_strand_id
1 'polypeptide(L)'
;MNDLVKTFLEKEKSKDWFINDLRINLKWNDSKYIEMIGLINSILLEYKESFLIPKDLIYFFSFEINRIIGITNHESFFNLQIDMEKNEYIELVKKRISELEDMRDEFLYGQI
;
A
#
# COMPACT_ATOMS: atom_id res chain seq x y z
N MET A 1 17.80 1.23 -14.95
CA MET A 1 16.81 1.12 -13.85
C MET A 1 15.54 0.61 -14.49
N ASN A 2 14.93 -0.44 -13.94
CA ASN A 2 13.72 -1.03 -14.52
C ASN A 2 12.60 0.03 -14.58
N ASP A 3 11.86 0.11 -15.70
CA ASP A 3 10.81 1.12 -15.92
C ASP A 3 9.71 1.05 -14.85
N LEU A 4 9.43 -0.14 -14.29
CA LEU A 4 8.47 -0.30 -13.19
C LEU A 4 8.96 0.33 -11.89
N VAL A 5 10.23 0.10 -11.54
CA VAL A 5 10.85 0.68 -10.33
C VAL A 5 10.97 2.19 -10.47
N LYS A 6 11.33 2.68 -11.66
CA LYS A 6 11.33 4.11 -11.95
C LYS A 6 9.94 4.71 -11.76
N THR A 7 8.91 4.07 -12.31
CA THR A 7 7.51 4.49 -12.15
C THR A 7 7.10 4.54 -10.68
N PHE A 8 7.47 3.54 -9.89
CA PHE A 8 7.20 3.51 -8.45
C PHE A 8 7.83 4.71 -7.73
N LEU A 9 9.11 4.99 -7.97
CA LEU A 9 9.83 6.11 -7.36
C LEU A 9 9.29 7.49 -7.77
N GLU A 10 8.82 7.63 -9.01
CA GLU A 10 8.18 8.85 -9.48
C GLU A 10 6.83 9.06 -8.81
N LYS A 11 6.02 7.99 -8.72
CA LYS A 11 4.72 8.04 -8.05
C LYS A 11 4.85 8.28 -6.55
N GLU A 12 5.79 7.66 -5.86
CA GLU A 12 5.98 7.83 -4.41
C GLU A 12 6.20 9.31 -4.01
N LYS A 13 6.78 10.11 -4.90
CA LYS A 13 6.98 11.57 -4.71
C LYS A 13 5.72 12.39 -5.01
N SER A 14 4.72 11.80 -5.67
CA SER A 14 3.47 12.45 -6.01
C SER A 14 2.53 12.50 -4.81
N LYS A 15 1.84 13.63 -4.65
CA LYS A 15 0.74 13.76 -3.68
C LYS A 15 -0.43 12.82 -3.99
N ASP A 16 -0.57 12.42 -5.26
CA ASP A 16 -1.65 11.54 -5.69
C ASP A 16 -1.41 10.07 -5.34
N TRP A 17 -0.19 9.73 -4.91
CA TRP A 17 0.13 8.38 -4.47
C TRP A 17 -0.66 7.98 -3.25
N PHE A 18 -1.12 6.72 -3.21
CA PHE A 18 -2.03 6.21 -2.17
C PHE A 18 -1.59 6.58 -0.76
N ILE A 19 -0.32 6.33 -0.39
CA ILE A 19 0.17 6.60 0.97
C ILE A 19 0.12 8.09 1.32
N ASN A 20 0.49 8.95 0.37
CA ASN A 20 0.48 10.40 0.56
C ASN A 20 -0.96 10.93 0.63
N ASP A 21 -1.82 10.46 -0.25
CA ASP A 21 -3.25 10.78 -0.29
C ASP A 21 -3.95 10.36 1.01
N LEU A 22 -3.69 9.13 1.48
CA LEU A 22 -4.20 8.59 2.74
C LEU A 22 -3.80 9.45 3.93
N ARG A 23 -2.54 9.89 3.98
CA ARG A 23 -2.04 10.74 5.07
C ARG A 23 -2.67 12.13 5.06
N ILE A 24 -2.85 12.73 3.88
CA ILE A 24 -3.36 14.10 3.74
C ILE A 24 -4.87 14.13 3.99
N ASN A 25 -5.60 13.19 3.41
CA ASN A 25 -7.06 13.19 3.41
C ASN A 25 -7.66 12.35 4.54
N LEU A 26 -6.85 11.50 5.20
CA LEU A 26 -7.29 10.54 6.22
C LEU A 26 -8.43 9.64 5.74
N LYS A 27 -8.50 9.38 4.43
CA LYS A 27 -9.54 8.60 3.77
C LYS A 27 -8.88 7.59 2.83
N TRP A 28 -9.29 6.34 2.96
CA TRP A 28 -8.98 5.28 2.02
C TRP A 28 -9.61 5.53 0.65
N ASN A 29 -8.78 5.62 -0.38
CA ASN A 29 -9.19 5.64 -1.79
C ASN A 29 -8.83 4.29 -2.42
N ASP A 30 -9.82 3.42 -2.63
CA ASP A 30 -9.57 2.04 -3.06
C ASP A 30 -9.00 1.96 -4.49
N SER A 31 -9.35 2.91 -5.36
CA SER A 31 -8.79 2.98 -6.72
C SER A 31 -7.27 3.22 -6.68
N LYS A 32 -6.83 4.18 -5.85
CA LYS A 32 -5.40 4.47 -5.65
C LYS A 32 -4.67 3.31 -4.97
N TYR A 33 -5.33 2.62 -4.04
CA TYR A 33 -4.80 1.41 -3.42
C TYR A 33 -4.56 0.29 -4.44
N ILE A 34 -5.57 -0.02 -5.27
CA ILE A 34 -5.48 -1.05 -6.32
C ILE A 34 -4.35 -0.71 -7.30
N GLU A 35 -4.23 0.56 -7.70
CA GLU A 35 -3.16 1.03 -8.58
C GLU A 35 -1.77 0.81 -7.95
N MET A 36 -1.62 1.15 -6.68
CA MET A 36 -0.36 0.94 -5.93
C MET A 36 -0.01 -0.55 -5.86
N ILE A 37 -0.94 -1.38 -5.42
CA ILE A 37 -0.70 -2.82 -5.25
C ILE A 37 -0.44 -3.49 -6.59
N GLY A 38 -1.13 -3.09 -7.67
CA GLY A 38 -0.85 -3.58 -9.01
C GLY A 38 0.58 -3.29 -9.48
N LEU A 39 1.08 -2.09 -9.20
CA LEU A 39 2.47 -1.72 -9.52
C LEU A 39 3.48 -2.52 -8.69
N ILE A 40 3.24 -2.66 -7.37
CA ILE A 40 4.11 -3.41 -6.46
C ILE A 40 4.16 -4.89 -6.87
N ASN A 41 3.03 -5.51 -7.16
CA ASN A 41 2.96 -6.89 -7.66
C ASN A 41 3.72 -7.07 -8.96
N SER A 42 3.60 -6.11 -9.89
CA SER A 42 4.34 -6.15 -11.16
C SER A 42 5.85 -6.11 -10.93
N ILE A 43 6.31 -5.30 -9.96
CA ILE A 43 7.72 -5.28 -9.56
C ILE A 43 8.12 -6.60 -8.91
N LEU A 44 7.34 -7.15 -7.98
CA LEU A 44 7.66 -8.43 -7.36
C LEU A 44 7.80 -9.57 -8.36
N LEU A 45 6.89 -9.64 -9.34
CA LEU A 45 6.95 -10.66 -10.40
C LEU A 45 8.22 -10.53 -11.26
N GLU A 46 8.58 -9.31 -11.63
CA GLU A 46 9.79 -9.02 -12.40
C GLU A 46 11.07 -9.42 -11.66
N TYR A 47 11.06 -9.31 -10.33
CA TYR A 47 12.20 -9.62 -9.48
C TYR A 47 12.12 -11.00 -8.81
N LYS A 48 11.11 -11.82 -9.13
CA LYS A 48 10.84 -13.10 -8.45
C LYS A 48 12.03 -14.07 -8.49
N GLU A 49 12.72 -14.15 -9.63
CA GLU A 49 13.88 -15.02 -9.81
C GLU A 49 15.22 -14.28 -9.59
N SER A 50 15.16 -12.99 -9.21
CA SER A 50 16.33 -12.15 -8.99
C SER A 50 16.78 -12.21 -7.53
N PHE A 51 18.07 -12.42 -7.31
CA PHE A 51 18.68 -12.26 -5.98
C PHE A 51 18.75 -10.81 -5.50
N LEU A 52 18.39 -9.85 -6.35
CA LEU A 52 18.50 -8.41 -6.09
C LEU A 52 17.12 -7.76 -6.14
N ILE A 53 16.56 -7.46 -4.97
CA ILE A 53 15.30 -6.73 -4.82
C ILE A 53 15.59 -5.22 -4.69
N PRO A 54 14.81 -4.34 -5.34
CA PRO A 54 14.95 -2.89 -5.15
C PRO A 54 14.80 -2.48 -3.68
N LYS A 55 15.75 -1.67 -3.17
CA LYS A 55 15.75 -1.21 -1.77
C LYS A 55 14.45 -0.51 -1.37
N ASP A 56 13.82 0.21 -2.30
CA ASP A 56 12.62 1.00 -2.04
C ASP A 56 11.39 0.09 -1.84
N LEU A 57 11.42 -1.11 -2.45
CA LEU A 57 10.45 -2.15 -2.20
C LEU A 57 10.64 -2.78 -0.80
N ILE A 58 11.89 -3.04 -0.40
CA ILE A 58 12.22 -3.48 0.96
C ILE A 58 11.71 -2.46 1.98
N TYR A 59 11.93 -1.17 1.71
CA TYR A 59 11.46 -0.08 2.56
C TYR A 59 9.93 -0.03 2.65
N PHE A 60 9.22 -0.20 1.52
CA PHE A 60 7.75 -0.29 1.51
C PHE A 60 7.22 -1.37 2.47
N PHE A 61 7.74 -2.60 2.34
CA PHE A 61 7.31 -3.73 3.18
C PHE A 61 7.74 -3.58 4.65
N SER A 62 8.90 -2.98 4.90
CA SER A 62 9.42 -2.84 6.27
C SER A 62 8.75 -1.71 7.05
N PHE A 63 8.34 -0.62 6.38
CA PHE A 63 7.90 0.61 7.03
C PHE A 63 6.55 1.13 6.57
N GLU A 64 6.31 1.23 5.27
CA GLU A 64 5.12 1.93 4.76
C GLU A 64 3.83 1.15 5.03
N ILE A 65 3.84 -0.18 5.01
CA ILE A 65 2.67 -0.98 5.40
C ILE A 65 2.28 -0.72 6.86
N ASN A 66 3.23 -0.77 7.78
CA ASN A 66 2.98 -0.47 9.20
C ASN A 66 2.47 0.96 9.39
N ARG A 67 2.95 1.90 8.58
CA ARG A 67 2.46 3.27 8.58
C ARG A 67 1.02 3.39 8.09
N ILE A 68 0.65 2.70 7.01
CA ILE A 68 -0.73 2.64 6.50
C ILE A 68 -1.65 2.13 7.61
N ILE A 69 -1.29 1.01 8.23
CA ILE A 69 -2.03 0.40 9.34
C ILE A 69 -2.15 1.36 10.53
N GLY A 70 -1.07 2.07 10.88
CA GLY A 70 -1.08 3.07 11.94
C GLY A 70 -2.05 4.22 11.69
N ILE A 71 -2.17 4.67 10.43
CA ILE A 71 -3.12 5.73 10.05
C ILE A 71 -4.57 5.22 10.18
N THR A 72 -4.85 4.01 9.69
CA THR A 72 -6.22 3.45 9.67
C THR A 72 -6.70 3.00 11.05
N ASN A 73 -5.79 2.66 11.96
CA ASN A 73 -6.11 2.30 13.35
C ASN A 73 -6.40 3.51 14.24
N HIS A 74 -6.13 4.73 13.79
CA HIS A 74 -6.44 5.92 14.56
C HIS A 74 -7.96 6.12 14.65
N GLU A 75 -8.49 6.40 15.84
CA GLU A 75 -9.94 6.51 16.09
C GLU A 75 -10.64 7.53 15.19
N SER A 76 -9.94 8.60 14.81
CA SER A 76 -10.48 9.65 13.93
C SER A 76 -10.64 9.21 12.47
N PHE A 77 -10.01 8.12 12.04
CA PHE A 77 -10.01 7.70 10.64
C PHE A 77 -11.42 7.41 10.14
N PHE A 78 -12.22 6.69 10.92
CA PHE A 78 -13.61 6.35 10.59
C PHE A 78 -14.65 7.39 11.05
N ASN A 79 -14.19 8.54 11.57
CA ASN A 79 -15.07 9.63 12.01
C ASN A 79 -15.33 10.67 10.90
N LEU A 80 -14.73 10.49 9.73
CA LEU A 80 -14.94 11.38 8.59
C LEU A 80 -16.28 11.12 7.89
N GLN A 81 -16.72 12.13 7.13
CA GLN A 81 -17.86 11.98 6.24
C GLN A 81 -17.45 11.09 5.07
N ILE A 82 -18.12 9.94 4.96
CA ILE A 82 -17.82 8.92 3.95
C ILE A 82 -18.99 8.92 2.94
N ASP A 83 -18.68 8.78 1.65
CA ASP A 83 -19.66 8.84 0.55
C ASP A 83 -20.44 7.51 0.37
N MET A 84 -20.12 6.49 1.17
CA MET A 84 -20.74 5.16 1.17
C MET A 84 -21.19 4.78 2.58
N GLU A 85 -21.96 3.70 2.70
CA GLU A 85 -22.37 3.21 4.02
C GLU A 85 -21.15 2.93 4.90
N LYS A 86 -21.14 3.51 6.10
CA LYS A 86 -19.98 3.47 7.00
C LYS A 86 -19.50 2.05 7.29
N ASN A 87 -20.42 1.09 7.42
CA ASN A 87 -20.08 -0.30 7.68
C ASN A 87 -19.39 -0.95 6.47
N GLU A 88 -19.90 -0.72 5.26
CA GLU A 88 -19.28 -1.22 4.03
C GLU A 88 -17.85 -0.67 3.86
N TYR A 89 -17.67 0.63 4.18
CA TYR A 89 -16.36 1.26 4.12
C TYR A 89 -15.38 0.66 5.13
N ILE A 90 -15.84 0.45 6.38
CA ILE A 90 -15.02 -0.17 7.42
C ILE A 90 -14.57 -1.57 7.00
N GLU A 91 -15.50 -2.38 6.48
CA GLU A 91 -15.17 -3.74 6.04
C GLU A 91 -14.25 -3.75 4.83
N LEU A 92 -14.41 -2.81 3.89
CA LEU A 92 -13.47 -2.62 2.79
C LEU A 92 -12.06 -2.32 3.31
N VAL A 93 -11.92 -1.33 4.20
CA VAL A 93 -10.61 -0.93 4.74
C VAL A 93 -9.96 -2.08 5.52
N LYS A 94 -10.72 -2.78 6.37
CA LYS A 94 -10.22 -3.96 7.10
C LYS A 94 -9.74 -5.05 6.16
N LYS A 95 -10.51 -5.34 5.10
CA LYS A 95 -10.11 -6.33 4.08
C LYS A 95 -8.78 -5.94 3.45
N ARG A 96 -8.60 -4.67 3.05
CA ARG A 96 -7.36 -4.21 2.42
C ARG A 96 -6.16 -4.18 3.36
N ILE A 97 -6.39 -3.90 4.64
CA ILE A 97 -5.34 -4.01 5.67
C ILE A 97 -4.87 -5.46 5.78
N SER A 98 -5.80 -6.42 5.84
CA SER A 98 -5.45 -7.85 5.86
C SER A 98 -4.64 -8.23 4.62
N GLU A 99 -5.07 -7.81 3.43
CA GLU A 99 -4.32 -8.05 2.17
C GLU A 99 -2.89 -7.49 2.23
N LEU A 100 -2.69 -6.30 2.82
CA LEU A 100 -1.35 -5.70 2.98
C LEU A 100 -0.49 -6.45 4.00
N GLU A 101 -1.08 -6.89 5.11
CA GLU A 101 -0.38 -7.66 6.14
C GLU A 101 0.06 -9.02 5.58
N ASP A 102 -0.82 -9.72 4.88
CA ASP A 102 -0.50 -10.99 4.21
C ASP A 102 0.63 -10.79 3.21
N MET A 103 0.54 -9.77 2.35
CA MET A 103 1.57 -9.45 1.36
C MET A 103 2.92 -9.10 2.00
N ARG A 104 2.92 -8.39 3.14
CA ARG A 104 4.12 -8.07 3.91
C ARG A 104 4.78 -9.32 4.45
N ASP A 105 3.98 -10.18 5.07
CA ASP A 105 4.48 -11.35 5.75
C ASP A 105 5.00 -12.38 4.74
N GLU A 106 4.34 -12.51 3.59
CA GLU A 106 4.85 -13.27 2.43
C GLU A 106 6.18 -12.71 1.94
N PHE A 107 6.35 -11.39 1.83
CA PHE A 107 7.60 -10.80 1.37
C PHE A 107 8.77 -10.96 2.37
N LEU A 108 8.51 -10.80 3.67
CA LEU A 108 9.55 -10.79 4.71
C LEU A 108 9.91 -12.18 5.23
N TYR A 109 8.93 -13.09 5.30
CA TYR A 109 9.08 -14.41 5.93
C TYR A 109 8.76 -15.56 4.98
N GLY A 110 7.98 -15.31 3.93
CA GLY A 110 7.74 -16.26 2.86
C GLY A 110 8.96 -16.37 1.94
N GLN A 111 9.31 -17.59 1.57
CA GLN A 111 10.27 -17.83 0.49
C GLN A 111 9.60 -17.43 -0.83
N ILE A 112 9.85 -16.22 -1.32
CA ILE A 112 9.49 -15.78 -2.70
C ILE A 112 10.14 -16.71 -3.72
#